data_AF-A0A3R9EEG0-F1
#
_entry.id   AF-A0A3R9EEG0-F1
#
_cell.length_a   1.000
_cell.length_b   1.000
_cell.length_c   1.000
_cell.angle_alpha   90.00
_cell.angle_beta   90.00
_cell.angle_gamma   90.00
#
_symmetry.space_group_name_H-M   'P 1'
#
loop_
_entity.id
_entity.type
_entity.pdbx_description
1 polymer ?
#
loop_
_entity_poly.entity_id
_entity_poly.type
_entity_poly.pdbx_seq_one_letter_code
_entity_poly.pdbx_strand_id
1 'polypeptide(L)' 'MNVIVVEPYVYSALHSLIGRRVVIDTTRGSVSGIVKDAKPDHVAIQEHDSTFFVRIREIVWIMPES' A
#
# COMPACT_ATOMS: atom_id res chain seq x y z
N MET A 1 23.29 -13.24 -8.25
CA MET A 1 21.85 -13.47 -8.49
C MET A 1 21.09 -12.69 -7.43
N ASN A 2 20.34 -11.65 -7.80
CA ASN A 2 19.48 -10.93 -6.86
C ASN A 2 18.14 -11.67 -6.77
N VAL A 3 17.75 -12.07 -5.56
CA VAL A 3 16.44 -12.66 -5.29
C VAL A 3 15.54 -11.56 -4.75
N ILE A 4 14.41 -11.34 -5.40
CA ILE A 4 13.40 -10.36 -4.97
C ILE A 4 12.25 -11.15 -4.36
N VAL A 5 11.95 -10.89 -3.09
CA VAL A 5 10.76 -11.41 -2.41
C VAL A 5 9.64 -10.41 -2.65
N VAL A 6 8.55 -10.88 -3.26
CA VAL A 6 7.36 -10.08 -3.57
C VAL A 6 6.14 -10.71 -2.95
N GLU A 7 5.18 -9.87 -2.56
CA GLU A 7 3.84 -10.27 -2.12
C GLU A 7 2.86 -10.02 -3.28
N PRO A 8 2.79 -10.91 -4.30
CA PRO A 8 2.19 -10.59 -5.59
C PRO A 8 0.69 -10.26 -5.51
N TYR A 9 -0.03 -10.92 -4.62
CA TYR A 9 -1.47 -10.69 -4.44
C TYR A 9 -1.78 -9.42 -3.66
N VAL A 10 -0.96 -9.06 -2.68
CA VAL A 10 -1.09 -7.78 -1.96
C VAL A 10 -0.76 -6.62 -2.90
N TYR A 11 0.32 -6.76 -3.70
CA TYR A 11 0.63 -5.82 -4.76
C TYR A 11 -0.51 -5.67 -5.77
N SER A 12 -1.05 -6.78 -6.28
CA SER A 12 -2.16 -6.74 -7.24
C SER A 12 -3.40 -6.06 -6.68
N ALA A 13 -3.72 -6.29 -5.39
CA ALA A 13 -4.82 -5.63 -4.71
C ALA A 13 -4.59 -4.12 -4.64
N LEU A 14 -3.42 -3.67 -4.16
CA LEU A 14 -3.07 -2.25 -4.08
C LEU A 14 -3.07 -1.57 -5.45
N HIS A 15 -2.54 -2.25 -6.48
CA HIS A 15 -2.54 -1.73 -7.85
C HIS A 15 -3.96 -1.53 -8.38
N SER A 16 -4.91 -2.41 -8.05
CA SER A 16 -6.34 -2.24 -8.41
C SER A 16 -7.05 -1.10 -7.69
N LEU A 17 -6.44 -0.59 -6.60
CA LEU A 17 -6.98 0.47 -5.76
C LEU A 17 -6.35 1.84 -6.05
N ILE A 18 -5.49 1.96 -7.07
CA ILE A 18 -4.92 3.25 -7.49
C ILE A 18 -6.05 4.26 -7.74
N GLY A 19 -5.91 5.45 -7.15
CA GLY A 19 -6.89 6.53 -7.19
C GLY A 19 -8.01 6.42 -6.15
N ARG A 20 -8.10 5.32 -5.38
CA ARG A 20 -9.09 5.13 -4.31
C ARG A 20 -8.51 5.46 -2.95
N ARG A 21 -9.39 5.87 -2.04
CA ARG A 21 -9.06 6.03 -0.62
C ARG A 21 -9.11 4.67 0.07
N VAL A 22 -8.12 4.40 0.90
CA VAL A 22 -7.96 3.16 1.64
C VAL A 22 -7.50 3.43 3.07
N VAL A 23 -7.78 2.48 3.95
CA VAL A 23 -7.07 2.31 5.23
C VAL A 23 -6.18 1.08 5.10
N ILE A 24 -4.91 1.25 5.38
CA ILE A 24 -3.91 0.19 5.41
C ILE A 24 -3.45 0.02 6.84
N ASP A 25 -3.59 -1.18 7.38
CA ASP A 25 -3.01 -1.51 8.66
C ASP A 25 -1.64 -2.12 8.47
N THR A 26 -0.68 -1.61 9.22
CA THR A 26 0.69 -2.12 9.22
C THR A 26 1.03 -2.71 10.58
N THR A 27 2.13 -3.43 10.65
CA THR A 27 2.72 -3.91 11.91
C THR A 27 3.02 -2.80 12.94
N ARG A 28 2.96 -1.51 12.55
CA ARG A 28 3.25 -0.34 13.39
C ARG A 28 2.06 0.62 13.55
N GLY A 29 0.86 0.19 13.16
CA GLY A 29 -0.36 1.00 13.16
C GLY A 29 -0.84 1.34 11.75
N SER A 30 -1.96 2.05 11.68
CA SER A 30 -2.67 2.25 10.41
C SER A 30 -2.30 3.56 9.71
N VAL A 31 -2.33 3.53 8.38
CA VAL A 31 -2.16 4.68 7.48
C VAL A 31 -3.39 4.75 6.59
N SER A 32 -4.00 5.92 6.46
CA SER A 32 -5.11 6.15 5.54
C SER A 32 -4.75 7.20 4.49
N GLY A 33 -5.38 7.10 3.32
CA GLY A 33 -5.17 8.06 2.24
C GLY A 33 -5.50 7.50 0.86
N ILE A 34 -5.19 8.28 -0.17
CA ILE A 34 -5.38 7.88 -1.57
C ILE A 34 -4.17 7.08 -2.05
N VAL A 35 -4.42 5.90 -2.64
CA VAL A 35 -3.37 5.13 -3.31
C VAL A 35 -2.94 5.88 -4.57
N LYS A 36 -1.69 6.35 -4.60
CA LYS A 36 -1.15 7.08 -5.76
C LYS A 36 -0.42 6.19 -6.75
N ASP A 37 0.34 5.22 -6.25
CA ASP A 37 1.12 4.28 -7.04
C ASP A 37 1.40 3.03 -6.19
N ALA A 38 1.64 1.91 -6.84
CA ALA A 38 2.08 0.68 -6.22
C ALA A 38 3.28 0.12 -6.97
N LYS A 39 4.31 -0.30 -6.23
CA LYS A 39 5.48 -1.03 -6.71
C LYS A 39 5.54 -2.39 -6.02
N PRO A 40 6.31 -3.36 -6.53
CA PRO A 40 6.34 -4.70 -5.95
C PRO A 40 6.74 -4.77 -4.46
N ASP A 41 7.43 -3.77 -3.93
CA ASP A 41 7.94 -3.73 -2.56
C ASP A 41 7.24 -2.69 -1.66
N HIS A 42 6.54 -1.70 -2.23
CA HIS A 42 5.89 -0.62 -1.48
C HIS A 42 4.68 0.00 -2.21
N VAL A 43 3.82 0.68 -1.47
CA VAL A 43 2.71 1.50 -1.99
C VAL A 43 2.88 2.95 -1.54
N ALA A 44 2.56 3.89 -2.44
CA ALA A 44 2.50 5.31 -2.14
C ALA A 44 1.07 5.71 -1.74
N ILE A 45 0.90 6.19 -0.51
CA ILE A 45 -0.36 6.69 0.03
C ILE A 45 -0.25 8.20 0.23
N GLN A 46 -1.14 8.98 -0.38
CA GLN A 46 -1.20 10.43 -0.16
C GLN A 46 -2.34 10.77 0.79
N GLU A 47 -2.02 11.56 1.82
CA GLU A 47 -2.99 12.16 2.74
C GLU A 47 -2.66 13.65 2.87
N HIS A 48 -3.61 14.50 2.50
CA HIS A 48 -3.38 15.95 2.31
C HIS A 48 -2.15 16.19 1.39
N ASP A 49 -1.18 16.97 1.84
CA ASP A 49 0.04 17.29 1.09
C ASP A 49 1.21 16.33 1.37
N SER A 50 0.99 15.30 2.20
CA SER A 50 2.02 14.34 2.58
C SER A 50 1.87 13.02 1.84
N THR A 51 3.00 12.42 1.46
CA THR A 51 3.03 11.09 0.83
C THR A 51 3.83 10.12 1.70
N PHE A 52 3.23 8.98 1.99
CA PHE A 52 3.83 7.88 2.74
C PHE A 52 4.16 6.74 1.79
N PHE A 53 5.37 6.20 1.89
CA PHE A 53 5.76 4.97 1.20
C PHE A 53 5.70 3.81 2.19
N VAL A 54 4.65 2.99 2.09
CA VAL A 54 4.40 1.87 3.00
C VAL A 54 4.94 0.59 2.36
N ARG A 55 5.85 -0.10 3.05
CA ARG A 55 6.39 -1.38 2.57
C ARG A 55 5.29 -2.44 2.56
N ILE A 56 5.11 -3.11 1.42
CA ILE A 56 4.05 -4.11 1.25
C ILE A 56 4.17 -5.26 2.26
N ARG A 57 5.39 -5.69 2.56
CA ARG A 57 5.66 -6.77 3.54
C ARG A 57 5.20 -6.47 4.97
N GLU A 58 4.93 -5.19 5.29
CA GLU A 58 4.51 -4.77 6.63
C GLU A 58 2.99 -4.60 6.71
N ILE A 59 2.26 -4.79 5.60
CA ILE A 59 0.81 -4.63 5.53
C ILE A 59 0.15 -5.88 6.09
N VAL A 60 -0.74 -5.70 7.06
CA VAL A 60 -1.53 -6.77 7.68
C VAL A 60 -2.88 -6.92 6.96
N TRP A 61 -3.56 -5.80 6.68
CA TRP A 61 -4.81 -5.78 5.91
C TRP A 61 -5.01 -4.45 5.17
N ILE A 62 -5.87 -4.48 4.15
CA ILE A 62 -6.25 -3.32 3.33
C ILE A 62 -7.77 -3.24 3.34
N MET A 63 -8.31 -2.09 3.74
CA MET A 63 -9.74 -1.78 3.68
C MET A 63 -9.97 -0.64 2.68
N PRO A 64 -10.57 -0.91 1.50
CA PRO A 64 -11.03 0.15 0.62
C PRO A 64 -12.17 0.93 1.29
N GLU A 65 -12.15 2.25 1.21
CA GLU A 65 -13.32 3.06 1.58
C GLU A 65 -14.35 3.04 0.45
N SER A 66 -15.64 3.08 0.82
CA SER A 66 -16.80 3.00 -0.08
C SER A 66 -16.89 4.16 -1.07
#